data_AF-A0A975H2G8-F1
#
_entry.id   AF-A0A975H2G8-F1
#
_cell.length_a   1.000
_cell.length_b   1.000
_cell.length_c   1.000
_cell.angle_alpha   90.00
_cell.angle_beta   90.00
_cell.angle_gamma   90.00
#
_symmetry.space_group_name_H-M   'P 1'
#
loop_
_entity.id
_entity.type
_entity.pdbx_description
1 polymer ?
#
loop_
_entity_poly.entity_id
_entity_poly.type
_entity_poly.pdbx_seq_one_letter_code
_entity_poly.pdbx_strand_id
1 'polypeptide(L)'
;MRFQFRPTALASALVIGLLAAGAAQAQKLAAATGGKTKAQLAAELANTLQACSYDGSSIRFSPPDLSKGGSSGEQVVAEIMKYTGLPPNFVVVEAKQVPNAAAMILRDENQIQRRVIAYNAAFMGDVIKATKANNWAPVSIMAHEIGHHLSGHTVVGGGSQPPIELESDKFSGFVLYKMGANLNDAQKAIATLIPESASDTHPGRRPRLAAIADGWKQACELQGGSNCAGGTVVAAAPAPKPAAAPAAKPATPAPAPAATTVTKAENLPKPSTEAIPSKGTQFVYDEFGYLDAKIRAQFEKAMFDHAQKAGVEIVTMLVKDLGGKSAEEYAWAMLRQLRVGKLDVGNGAVLVVAPEQKKAAVAMGPGVALEMASHDKTKDLLDWIDSAWNEPCKPSKACGQWTDNLLENADHIRRNTRSMGWDIRFNSLGEAIKAYNEDIDAMAKGGVANAPNRTGRQLIRLSGTLEKIDPPKGDNAALVMETMASNGRKAALLRSAEGRTAMLYYDPRMEALMPGGKLQVGKVYSVVARVGALSGKPTFTNQLNMVSYAAAD
;
A
#
# COMPACT_ATOMS: atom_id res chain seq x y z
N MET A 1 -85.87 15.59 -8.58
CA MET A 1 -85.23 15.97 -9.87
C MET A 1 -83.71 15.94 -9.66
N ARG A 2 -83.05 14.94 -10.26
CA ARG A 2 -81.62 14.63 -10.08
C ARG A 2 -80.82 15.43 -11.11
N PHE A 3 -79.97 16.35 -10.66
CA PHE A 3 -78.96 16.98 -11.51
C PHE A 3 -77.72 16.07 -11.59
N GLN A 4 -77.43 15.60 -12.80
CA GLN A 4 -76.27 14.79 -13.15
C GLN A 4 -75.02 15.67 -13.20
N PHE A 5 -74.01 15.34 -12.38
CA PHE A 5 -72.65 15.83 -12.54
C PHE A 5 -71.93 14.99 -13.61
N ARG A 6 -71.38 15.66 -14.62
CA ARG A 6 -70.41 15.08 -15.57
C ARG A 6 -68.98 15.25 -15.01
N PRO A 7 -68.09 14.24 -15.15
CA PRO A 7 -66.70 14.35 -14.74
C PRO A 7 -65.86 14.96 -15.87
N THR A 8 -64.99 15.93 -15.56
CA THR A 8 -63.90 16.37 -16.42
C THR A 8 -62.60 15.70 -15.96
N ALA A 9 -61.94 15.03 -16.91
CA ALA A 9 -60.72 14.26 -16.72
C ALA A 9 -59.50 15.16 -16.49
N LEU A 10 -58.77 14.90 -15.41
CA LEU A 10 -57.44 15.44 -15.13
C LEU A 10 -56.54 14.28 -14.71
N ALA A 11 -55.99 13.54 -15.67
CA ALA A 11 -54.93 12.56 -15.44
C ALA A 11 -54.27 12.14 -16.76
N SER A 12 -53.34 12.94 -17.28
CA SER A 12 -52.32 12.50 -18.27
C SER A 12 -51.24 13.57 -18.42
N ALA A 13 -50.44 13.79 -17.38
CA ALA A 13 -49.20 14.58 -17.48
C ALA A 13 -48.07 14.10 -16.55
N LEU A 14 -48.22 12.95 -15.87
CA LEU A 14 -47.21 12.46 -14.91
C LEU A 14 -46.48 11.18 -15.33
N VAL A 15 -46.68 10.68 -16.55
CA VAL A 15 -46.06 9.41 -16.99
C VAL A 15 -44.91 9.61 -18.00
N ILE A 16 -44.80 10.77 -18.65
CA ILE A 16 -43.71 11.03 -19.61
C ILE A 16 -42.43 11.55 -18.91
N GLY A 17 -42.55 12.20 -17.75
CA GLY A 17 -41.39 12.70 -16.98
C GLY A 17 -40.53 11.62 -16.30
N LEU A 18 -41.11 10.45 -15.97
CA LEU A 18 -40.37 9.36 -15.32
C LEU A 18 -39.54 8.50 -16.29
N LEU A 19 -39.90 8.44 -17.57
CA LEU A 19 -39.14 7.67 -18.56
C LEU A 19 -37.86 8.39 -19.00
N ALA A 20 -37.88 9.72 -19.12
CA ALA A 20 -36.70 10.51 -19.48
C ALA A 20 -35.67 10.60 -18.33
N ALA A 21 -36.13 10.70 -17.08
CA ALA A 21 -35.27 10.65 -15.90
C ALA A 21 -34.63 9.26 -15.72
N GLY A 22 -35.37 8.18 -15.99
CA GLY A 22 -34.88 6.81 -15.91
C GLY A 22 -33.76 6.50 -16.92
N ALA A 23 -33.86 7.01 -18.15
CA ALA A 23 -32.83 6.83 -19.18
C ALA A 23 -31.52 7.58 -18.83
N ALA A 24 -31.63 8.84 -18.36
CA ALA A 24 -30.48 9.63 -17.94
C ALA A 24 -29.79 9.06 -16.68
N GLN A 25 -30.56 8.44 -15.78
CA GLN A 25 -30.02 7.78 -14.58
C GLN A 25 -29.40 6.42 -14.90
N ALA A 26 -29.94 5.69 -15.88
CA ALA A 26 -29.36 4.44 -16.39
C ALA A 26 -28.05 4.68 -17.16
N GLN A 27 -27.95 5.77 -17.93
CA GLN A 27 -26.69 6.18 -18.58
C GLN A 27 -25.64 6.68 -17.57
N LYS A 28 -26.05 7.37 -16.49
CA LYS A 28 -25.14 7.72 -15.38
C LYS A 28 -24.67 6.51 -14.58
N LEU A 29 -25.53 5.50 -14.36
CA LEU A 29 -25.12 4.25 -13.71
C LEU A 29 -24.19 3.42 -14.62
N ALA A 30 -24.46 3.35 -15.92
CA ALA A 30 -23.61 2.66 -16.88
C ALA A 30 -22.23 3.32 -17.05
N ALA A 31 -22.16 4.66 -16.92
CA ALA A 31 -20.90 5.40 -16.88
C ALA A 31 -20.12 5.17 -15.56
N ALA A 32 -20.82 4.96 -14.44
CA ALA A 32 -20.20 4.63 -13.15
C ALA A 32 -19.72 3.17 -13.05
N THR A 33 -20.28 2.25 -13.84
CA THR A 33 -19.86 0.83 -13.91
C THR A 33 -18.98 0.48 -15.11
N GLY A 34 -18.55 1.49 -15.89
CA GLY A 34 -17.68 1.29 -17.05
C GLY A 34 -18.28 0.40 -18.15
N GLY A 35 -19.61 0.38 -18.30
CA GLY A 35 -20.28 -0.42 -19.33
C GLY A 35 -20.31 -1.94 -19.09
N LYS A 36 -19.98 -2.41 -17.88
CA LYS A 36 -19.98 -3.84 -17.55
C LYS A 36 -21.40 -4.42 -17.48
N THR A 37 -21.61 -5.55 -18.14
CA THR A 37 -22.87 -6.32 -18.10
C THR A 37 -23.14 -6.87 -16.69
N LYS A 38 -24.40 -7.23 -16.38
CA LYS A 38 -24.75 -7.89 -15.10
C LYS A 38 -23.93 -9.15 -14.82
N ALA A 39 -23.55 -9.90 -15.87
CA ALA A 39 -22.69 -11.07 -15.76
C ALA A 39 -21.25 -10.70 -15.38
N GLN A 40 -20.71 -9.61 -15.94
CA GLN A 40 -19.38 -9.08 -15.58
C GLN A 40 -19.36 -8.49 -14.16
N LEU A 41 -20.43 -7.79 -13.77
CA LEU A 41 -20.57 -7.26 -12.41
C LEU A 41 -20.72 -8.38 -11.37
N ALA A 42 -21.47 -9.45 -11.70
CA ALA A 42 -21.58 -10.64 -10.86
C ALA A 42 -20.27 -11.42 -10.78
N ALA A 43 -19.50 -11.51 -11.87
CA ALA A 43 -18.18 -12.12 -11.88
C ALA A 43 -17.15 -11.28 -11.09
N GLU A 44 -17.21 -9.95 -11.17
CA GLU A 44 -16.35 -9.04 -10.41
C GLU A 44 -16.72 -9.04 -8.92
N LEU A 45 -18.01 -9.09 -8.59
CA LEU A 45 -18.50 -9.24 -7.22
C LEU A 45 -18.15 -10.63 -6.66
N ALA A 46 -18.27 -11.69 -7.45
CA ALA A 46 -17.82 -13.04 -7.08
C ALA A 46 -16.30 -13.12 -6.92
N ASN A 47 -15.52 -12.43 -7.76
CA ASN A 47 -14.06 -12.32 -7.65
C ASN A 47 -13.62 -11.51 -6.42
N THR A 48 -14.39 -10.48 -6.04
CA THR A 48 -14.15 -9.68 -4.83
C THR A 48 -14.56 -10.45 -3.57
N LEU A 49 -15.61 -11.26 -3.66
CA LEU A 49 -16.04 -12.18 -2.58
C LEU A 49 -15.10 -13.41 -2.46
N GLN A 50 -14.45 -13.84 -3.54
CA GLN A 50 -13.44 -14.91 -3.54
C GLN A 50 -12.10 -14.49 -2.93
N ALA A 51 -11.78 -13.19 -2.88
CA ALA A 51 -10.68 -12.69 -2.04
C ALA A 51 -10.94 -12.88 -0.53
N CYS A 52 -12.16 -13.30 -0.17
CA CYS A 52 -12.59 -13.67 1.17
C CYS A 52 -13.15 -15.11 1.21
N SER A 53 -12.51 -16.09 0.55
CA SER A 53 -12.79 -17.51 0.85
C SER A 53 -12.37 -17.81 2.30
N TYR A 54 -13.37 -17.91 3.17
CA TYR A 54 -13.21 -18.16 4.60
C TYR A 54 -13.02 -19.65 4.94
N ASP A 55 -13.23 -20.55 3.97
CA ASP A 55 -13.05 -22.00 4.13
C ASP A 55 -11.66 -22.51 3.70
N GLY A 56 -10.77 -21.61 3.26
CA GLY A 56 -9.41 -21.97 2.85
C GLY A 56 -9.34 -22.87 1.61
N SER A 57 -10.44 -22.98 0.85
CA SER A 57 -10.44 -23.76 -0.37
C SER A 57 -9.99 -22.89 -1.55
N SER A 58 -8.75 -23.12 -1.99
CA SER A 58 -8.21 -22.48 -3.19
C SER A 58 -9.00 -22.95 -4.41
N ILE A 59 -9.70 -22.05 -5.10
CA ILE A 59 -9.93 -22.28 -6.53
C ILE A 59 -8.55 -22.18 -7.16
N ARG A 60 -8.02 -23.31 -7.61
CA ARG A 60 -6.70 -23.36 -8.24
C ARG A 60 -6.76 -22.47 -9.48
N PHE A 61 -5.99 -21.38 -9.46
CA PHE A 61 -5.74 -20.64 -10.67
C PHE A 61 -5.04 -21.59 -11.65
N SER A 62 -5.62 -21.72 -12.84
CA SER A 62 -4.98 -22.41 -13.96
C SER A 62 -4.39 -21.33 -14.85
N PRO A 63 -3.05 -21.13 -14.85
CA PRO A 63 -2.42 -20.11 -15.66
C PRO A 63 -2.84 -20.19 -17.13
N PRO A 64 -3.37 -19.09 -17.71
CA PRO A 64 -3.65 -19.04 -19.12
C PRO A 64 -2.34 -19.09 -19.92
N ASP A 65 -2.45 -19.46 -21.19
CA ASP A 65 -1.33 -19.41 -22.13
C ASP A 65 -1.11 -17.96 -22.60
N LEU A 66 -0.10 -17.30 -22.01
CA LEU A 66 0.24 -15.91 -22.31
C LEU A 66 0.79 -15.70 -23.73
N SER A 67 1.10 -16.77 -24.47
CA SER A 67 1.50 -16.65 -25.89
C SER A 67 0.36 -16.26 -26.82
N LYS A 68 -0.89 -16.44 -26.37
CA LYS A 68 -2.10 -16.12 -27.15
C LYS A 68 -2.42 -14.62 -27.19
N GLY A 69 -1.73 -13.80 -26.39
CA GLY A 69 -1.92 -12.35 -26.33
C GLY A 69 -3.32 -11.93 -25.87
N GLY A 70 -3.69 -10.69 -26.18
CA GLY A 70 -4.99 -10.11 -25.85
C GLY A 70 -5.17 -9.82 -24.35
N SER A 71 -6.35 -10.08 -23.80
CA SER A 71 -6.66 -9.80 -22.38
C SER A 71 -6.01 -10.77 -21.38
N SER A 72 -5.23 -11.75 -21.85
CA SER A 72 -4.56 -12.74 -21.00
C SER A 72 -3.56 -12.10 -20.03
N GLY A 73 -2.79 -11.09 -20.48
CA GLY A 73 -1.89 -10.31 -19.61
C GLY A 73 -2.63 -9.56 -18.51
N GLU A 74 -3.72 -8.86 -18.86
CA GLU A 74 -4.57 -8.15 -17.89
C GLU A 74 -5.19 -9.11 -16.87
N GLN A 75 -5.66 -10.28 -17.31
CA GLN A 75 -6.21 -11.32 -16.44
C GLN A 75 -5.17 -11.86 -15.46
N VAL A 76 -3.95 -12.15 -15.94
CA VAL A 76 -2.85 -12.62 -15.09
C VAL A 76 -2.48 -11.56 -14.05
N VAL A 77 -2.33 -10.29 -14.47
CA VAL A 77 -2.02 -9.20 -13.53
C VAL A 77 -3.15 -9.03 -12.52
N ALA A 78 -4.41 -9.01 -12.96
CA ALA A 78 -5.56 -8.90 -12.07
C ALA A 78 -5.61 -10.06 -11.06
N GLU A 79 -5.33 -11.28 -11.50
CA GLU A 79 -5.28 -12.45 -10.63
C GLU A 79 -4.16 -12.37 -9.60
N ILE A 80 -2.92 -12.06 -10.03
CA ILE A 80 -1.78 -11.88 -9.11
C ILE A 80 -2.12 -10.84 -8.04
N MET A 81 -2.72 -9.72 -8.45
CA MET A 81 -3.06 -8.62 -7.56
C MET A 81 -4.08 -8.99 -6.47
N LYS A 82 -4.97 -9.96 -6.70
CA LYS A 82 -5.90 -10.47 -5.67
C LYS A 82 -5.16 -10.96 -4.41
N TYR A 83 -3.98 -11.53 -4.59
CA TYR A 83 -3.17 -12.10 -3.49
C TYR A 83 -2.27 -11.08 -2.80
N THR A 84 -2.32 -9.81 -3.21
CA THR A 84 -1.52 -8.71 -2.63
C THR A 84 -2.32 -7.82 -1.68
N GLY A 85 -3.66 -7.90 -1.70
CA GLY A 85 -4.53 -6.99 -0.95
C GLY A 85 -4.58 -5.56 -1.50
N LEU A 86 -3.96 -5.31 -2.66
CA LEU A 86 -3.93 -4.00 -3.32
C LEU A 86 -4.83 -4.01 -4.57
N PRO A 87 -5.53 -2.90 -4.87
CA PRO A 87 -6.22 -2.76 -6.13
C PRO A 87 -5.21 -2.76 -7.30
N PRO A 88 -5.51 -3.42 -8.43
CA PRO A 88 -4.65 -3.36 -9.61
C PRO A 88 -4.66 -1.93 -10.15
N ASN A 89 -3.50 -1.26 -10.08
CA ASN A 89 -3.31 0.10 -10.59
C ASN A 89 -2.16 0.11 -11.60
N PHE A 90 -2.34 -0.70 -12.65
CA PHE A 90 -1.41 -0.92 -13.74
C PHE A 90 -2.13 -0.80 -15.08
N VAL A 91 -1.47 -0.17 -16.04
CA VAL A 91 -1.81 -0.32 -17.45
C VAL A 91 -1.01 -1.49 -17.99
N VAL A 92 -1.68 -2.56 -18.41
CA VAL A 92 -1.01 -3.73 -18.97
C VAL A 92 -1.01 -3.60 -20.48
N VAL A 93 0.15 -3.68 -21.11
CA VAL A 93 0.30 -3.47 -22.55
C VAL A 93 1.00 -4.66 -23.18
N GLU A 94 0.37 -5.28 -24.17
CA GLU A 94 1.07 -6.18 -25.07
C GLU A 94 1.90 -5.35 -26.06
N ALA A 95 3.22 -5.48 -26.01
CA ALA A 95 4.16 -4.63 -26.73
C ALA A 95 5.22 -5.47 -27.44
N LYS A 96 5.09 -5.62 -28.77
CA LYS A 96 6.04 -6.39 -29.60
C LYS A 96 7.46 -5.80 -29.60
N GLN A 97 7.56 -4.50 -29.37
CA GLN A 97 8.81 -3.75 -29.32
C GLN A 97 9.59 -3.97 -28.02
N VAL A 98 8.93 -4.46 -26.95
CA VAL A 98 9.62 -4.87 -25.73
C VAL A 98 10.19 -6.28 -26.00
N PRO A 99 11.49 -6.52 -25.78
CA PRO A 99 12.10 -7.81 -26.09
C PRO A 99 11.61 -8.95 -25.16
N ASN A 100 11.07 -8.59 -24.00
CA ASN A 100 10.69 -9.48 -22.91
C ASN A 100 9.41 -8.98 -22.19
N ALA A 101 9.43 -8.89 -20.86
CA ALA A 101 8.48 -8.11 -20.07
C ALA A 101 9.22 -7.01 -19.31
N ALA A 102 8.53 -5.92 -19.02
CA ALA A 102 9.13 -4.77 -18.34
C ALA A 102 8.10 -3.97 -17.54
N ALA A 103 8.48 -3.65 -16.31
CA ALA A 103 7.83 -2.68 -15.44
C ALA A 103 8.40 -1.27 -15.68
N MET A 104 7.54 -0.31 -16.04
CA MET A 104 7.98 1.06 -16.34
C MET A 104 6.94 2.09 -15.93
N ILE A 105 7.36 3.34 -15.75
CA ILE A 105 6.45 4.48 -15.58
C ILE A 105 6.47 5.28 -16.88
N LEU A 106 5.34 5.30 -17.59
CA LEU A 106 5.18 6.07 -18.83
C LEU A 106 4.24 7.25 -18.60
N ARG A 107 4.41 8.32 -19.39
CA ARG A 107 3.45 9.42 -19.43
C ARG A 107 2.38 9.10 -20.48
N ASP A 108 1.12 9.26 -20.11
CA ASP A 108 0.01 9.22 -21.08
C ASP A 108 -0.08 10.54 -21.88
N GLU A 109 -1.02 10.60 -22.82
CA GLU A 109 -1.24 11.77 -23.69
C GLU A 109 -1.49 13.07 -22.92
N ASN A 110 -1.98 12.96 -21.68
CA ASN A 110 -2.25 14.09 -20.78
C ASN A 110 -1.07 14.39 -19.83
N GLN A 111 0.11 13.82 -20.08
CA GLN A 111 1.31 13.94 -19.25
C GLN A 111 1.19 13.32 -17.85
N ILE A 112 0.20 12.45 -17.61
CA ILE A 112 0.03 11.76 -16.33
C ILE A 112 0.90 10.51 -16.31
N GLN A 113 1.68 10.34 -15.25
CA GLN A 113 2.48 9.13 -15.05
C GLN A 113 1.58 7.93 -14.77
N ARG A 114 1.73 6.87 -15.56
CA ARG A 114 1.06 5.58 -15.43
C ARG A 114 2.08 4.50 -15.17
N ARG A 115 1.76 3.61 -14.24
CA ARG A 115 2.52 2.38 -14.01
C ARG A 115 2.13 1.39 -15.09
N VAL A 116 3.08 1.05 -15.95
CA VAL A 116 2.89 0.18 -17.10
C VAL A 116 3.60 -1.13 -16.87
N ILE A 117 2.90 -2.24 -17.13
CA ILE A 117 3.50 -3.56 -17.27
C ILE A 117 3.40 -3.91 -18.74
N ALA A 118 4.52 -3.83 -19.45
CA ALA A 118 4.60 -4.19 -20.86
C ALA A 118 5.10 -5.63 -21.00
N TYR A 119 4.51 -6.42 -21.89
CA TYR A 119 4.95 -7.79 -22.15
C TYR A 119 4.88 -8.13 -23.63
N ASN A 120 5.78 -8.99 -24.08
CA ASN A 120 5.78 -9.51 -25.44
C ASN A 120 5.22 -10.94 -25.47
N ALA A 121 4.05 -11.12 -26.10
CA ALA A 121 3.39 -12.42 -26.19
C ALA A 121 4.24 -13.49 -26.92
N ALA A 122 5.02 -13.10 -27.93
CA ALA A 122 5.89 -14.03 -28.64
C ALA A 122 7.02 -14.55 -27.71
N PHE A 123 7.64 -13.64 -26.95
CA PHE A 123 8.61 -14.01 -25.93
C PHE A 123 7.98 -14.93 -24.87
N MET A 124 6.76 -14.66 -24.40
CA MET A 124 6.06 -15.55 -23.47
C MET A 124 5.85 -16.95 -24.07
N GLY A 125 5.56 -17.05 -25.37
CA GLY A 125 5.51 -18.33 -26.09
C GLY A 125 6.85 -19.06 -26.13
N ASP A 126 7.95 -18.35 -26.35
CA ASP A 126 9.30 -18.92 -26.30
C ASP A 126 9.64 -19.43 -24.89
N VAL A 127 9.24 -18.70 -23.85
CA VAL A 127 9.38 -19.13 -22.44
C VAL A 127 8.60 -20.42 -22.20
N ILE A 128 7.33 -20.50 -22.62
CA ILE A 128 6.50 -21.71 -22.48
C ILE A 128 7.18 -22.90 -23.17
N LYS A 129 7.68 -22.70 -24.39
CA LYS A 129 8.37 -23.75 -25.15
C LYS A 129 9.65 -24.20 -24.45
N ALA A 130 10.51 -23.25 -24.04
CA ALA A 130 11.78 -23.54 -23.37
C ALA A 130 11.57 -24.27 -22.03
N THR A 131 10.48 -23.96 -21.32
CA THR A 131 10.15 -24.52 -20.01
C THR A 131 9.31 -25.80 -20.06
N LYS A 132 9.15 -26.39 -21.26
CA LYS A 132 8.37 -27.63 -21.52
C LYS A 132 6.87 -27.47 -21.24
N ALA A 133 6.25 -26.47 -21.85
CA ALA A 133 4.82 -26.13 -21.74
C ALA A 133 4.39 -25.74 -20.31
N ASN A 134 5.26 -25.05 -19.57
CA ASN A 134 4.97 -24.61 -18.22
C ASN A 134 4.40 -23.18 -18.20
N ASN A 135 3.08 -23.06 -18.00
CA ASN A 135 2.41 -21.76 -17.96
C ASN A 135 2.66 -20.96 -16.66
N TRP A 136 3.23 -21.57 -15.60
CA TRP A 136 3.66 -20.83 -14.43
C TRP A 136 4.92 -20.00 -14.70
N ALA A 137 5.76 -20.38 -15.66
CA ALA A 137 6.98 -19.64 -15.98
C ALA A 137 6.68 -18.20 -16.49
N PRO A 138 5.78 -17.99 -17.47
CA PRO A 138 5.32 -16.64 -17.83
C PRO A 138 4.65 -15.88 -16.67
N VAL A 139 3.85 -16.56 -15.85
CA VAL A 139 3.21 -15.93 -14.67
C VAL A 139 4.26 -15.47 -13.65
N SER A 140 5.33 -16.23 -13.44
CA SER A 140 6.46 -15.86 -12.59
C SER A 140 7.14 -14.58 -13.08
N ILE A 141 7.31 -14.43 -14.40
CA ILE A 141 7.87 -13.22 -15.01
C ILE A 141 6.92 -12.03 -14.79
N MET A 142 5.61 -12.19 -15.04
CA MET A 142 4.64 -11.12 -14.79
C MET A 142 4.58 -10.71 -13.31
N ALA A 143 4.67 -11.69 -12.39
CA ALA A 143 4.72 -11.42 -10.96
C ALA A 143 6.01 -10.68 -10.56
N HIS A 144 7.13 -10.99 -11.18
CA HIS A 144 8.39 -10.27 -10.99
C HIS A 144 8.26 -8.78 -11.40
N GLU A 145 7.65 -8.50 -12.55
CA GLU A 145 7.38 -7.11 -12.99
C GLU A 145 6.43 -6.36 -12.06
N ILE A 146 5.42 -7.04 -11.52
CA ILE A 146 4.56 -6.48 -10.47
C ILE A 146 5.39 -6.18 -9.22
N GLY A 147 6.33 -7.07 -8.85
CA GLY A 147 7.27 -6.88 -7.75
C GLY A 147 8.06 -5.58 -7.89
N HIS A 148 8.64 -5.30 -9.07
CA HIS A 148 9.35 -4.05 -9.33
C HIS A 148 8.49 -2.82 -9.05
N HIS A 149 7.25 -2.87 -9.49
CA HIS A 149 6.31 -1.78 -9.26
C HIS A 149 5.92 -1.64 -7.79
N LEU A 150 5.56 -2.73 -7.11
CA LEU A 150 5.08 -2.72 -5.72
C LEU A 150 6.19 -2.36 -4.73
N SER A 151 7.43 -2.74 -5.02
CA SER A 151 8.61 -2.39 -4.21
C SER A 151 9.18 -1.01 -4.54
N GLY A 152 8.64 -0.32 -5.55
CA GLY A 152 9.03 1.05 -5.91
C GLY A 152 10.28 1.13 -6.78
N HIS A 153 10.78 0.00 -7.30
CA HIS A 153 11.97 -0.07 -8.16
C HIS A 153 11.81 0.75 -9.45
N THR A 154 10.57 0.92 -9.92
CA THR A 154 10.28 1.70 -11.15
C THR A 154 10.30 3.22 -10.97
N VAL A 155 10.45 3.70 -9.73
CA VAL A 155 10.55 5.13 -9.39
C VAL A 155 12.00 5.55 -9.16
N VAL A 156 12.89 4.61 -8.90
CA VAL A 156 14.33 4.83 -8.67
C VAL A 156 15.06 4.82 -10.01
N GLY A 157 15.91 5.83 -10.27
CA GLY A 157 16.79 5.83 -11.45
C GLY A 157 17.88 4.76 -11.33
N GLY A 158 18.44 4.31 -12.45
CA GLY A 158 19.57 3.35 -12.44
C GLY A 158 19.28 1.93 -12.97
N GLY A 159 18.03 1.63 -13.32
CA GLY A 159 17.65 0.36 -13.95
C GLY A 159 17.81 -0.87 -13.03
N SER A 160 17.88 -2.07 -13.62
CA SER A 160 18.07 -3.32 -12.88
C SER A 160 19.38 -3.33 -12.09
N GLN A 161 19.27 -3.68 -10.80
CA GLN A 161 20.40 -3.86 -9.89
C GLN A 161 20.23 -5.18 -9.14
N PRO A 162 21.33 -5.87 -8.77
CA PRO A 162 21.22 -7.18 -8.14
C PRO A 162 20.29 -7.25 -6.92
N PRO A 163 20.27 -6.29 -5.97
CA PRO A 163 19.37 -6.35 -4.82
C PRO A 163 17.88 -6.24 -5.18
N ILE A 164 17.53 -5.37 -6.14
CA ILE A 164 16.13 -5.13 -6.52
C ILE A 164 15.56 -6.28 -7.35
N GLU A 165 16.40 -6.93 -8.17
CA GLU A 165 16.04 -8.14 -8.92
C GLU A 165 15.69 -9.29 -7.98
N LEU A 166 16.50 -9.49 -6.93
CA LEU A 166 16.25 -10.53 -5.92
C LEU A 166 15.01 -10.24 -5.08
N GLU A 167 14.72 -8.96 -4.82
CA GLU A 167 13.49 -8.58 -4.15
C GLU A 167 12.25 -8.89 -5.00
N SER A 168 12.27 -8.55 -6.30
CA SER A 168 11.20 -8.89 -7.25
C SER A 168 11.02 -10.40 -7.41
N ASP A 169 12.12 -11.17 -7.42
CA ASP A 169 12.11 -12.64 -7.45
C ASP A 169 11.45 -13.24 -6.20
N LYS A 170 11.78 -12.69 -5.02
CA LYS A 170 11.15 -13.11 -3.76
C LYS A 170 9.66 -12.85 -3.77
N PHE A 171 9.23 -11.67 -4.24
CA PHE A 171 7.80 -11.37 -4.41
C PHE A 171 7.11 -12.35 -5.37
N SER A 172 7.76 -12.67 -6.49
CA SER A 172 7.26 -13.66 -7.46
C SER A 172 7.02 -15.02 -6.80
N GLY A 173 8.01 -15.56 -6.07
CA GLY A 173 7.85 -16.82 -5.33
C GLY A 173 6.73 -16.80 -4.30
N PHE A 174 6.61 -15.71 -3.55
CA PHE A 174 5.59 -15.51 -2.52
C PHE A 174 4.16 -15.57 -3.10
N VAL A 175 3.91 -14.82 -4.17
CA VAL A 175 2.58 -14.76 -4.76
C VAL A 175 2.24 -16.02 -5.54
N LEU A 176 3.21 -16.65 -6.22
CA LEU A 176 2.99 -17.89 -6.95
C LEU A 176 2.58 -19.05 -6.02
N TYR A 177 3.14 -19.14 -4.81
CA TYR A 177 2.66 -20.10 -3.81
C TYR A 177 1.18 -19.88 -3.50
N LYS A 178 0.79 -18.63 -3.20
CA LYS A 178 -0.59 -18.27 -2.87
C LYS A 178 -1.58 -18.57 -4.00
N MET A 179 -1.11 -18.47 -5.25
CA MET A 179 -1.87 -18.83 -6.45
C MET A 179 -1.93 -20.35 -6.71
N GLY A 180 -1.16 -21.16 -5.96
CA GLY A 180 -1.17 -22.62 -6.03
C GLY A 180 -0.02 -23.26 -6.79
N ALA A 181 1.01 -22.52 -7.19
CA ALA A 181 2.20 -23.07 -7.83
C ALA A 181 3.05 -23.87 -6.83
N ASN A 182 3.57 -25.03 -7.26
CA ASN A 182 4.64 -25.69 -6.52
C ASN A 182 5.98 -24.95 -6.75
N LEU A 183 6.97 -25.22 -5.89
CA LEU A 183 8.25 -24.53 -5.95
C LEU A 183 8.99 -24.73 -7.29
N ASN A 184 8.93 -25.93 -7.86
CA ASN A 184 9.57 -26.22 -9.15
C ASN A 184 8.97 -25.39 -10.29
N ASP A 185 7.65 -25.21 -10.28
CA ASP A 185 6.94 -24.37 -11.24
C ASP A 185 7.28 -22.88 -11.04
N ALA A 186 7.31 -22.41 -9.79
CA ALA A 186 7.69 -21.04 -9.47
C ALA A 186 9.13 -20.69 -9.88
N GLN A 187 10.05 -21.66 -9.79
CA GLN A 187 11.45 -21.49 -10.18
C GLN A 187 11.72 -21.73 -11.66
N LYS A 188 10.74 -22.24 -12.43
CA LYS A 188 10.98 -22.83 -13.75
C LYS A 188 11.55 -21.85 -14.77
N ALA A 189 11.08 -20.60 -14.75
CA ALA A 189 11.58 -19.55 -15.63
C ALA A 189 13.08 -19.29 -15.39
N ILE A 190 13.46 -19.00 -14.14
CA ILE A 190 14.86 -18.72 -13.77
C ILE A 190 15.76 -19.92 -14.03
N ALA A 191 15.32 -21.13 -13.66
CA ALA A 191 16.09 -22.35 -13.83
C ALA A 191 16.43 -22.65 -15.31
N THR A 192 15.61 -22.16 -16.23
CA THR A 192 15.75 -22.45 -17.67
C THR A 192 16.43 -21.31 -18.43
N LEU A 193 16.07 -20.07 -18.14
CA LEU A 193 16.39 -18.91 -18.99
C LEU A 193 17.63 -18.14 -18.52
N ILE A 194 17.91 -18.14 -17.22
CA ILE A 194 18.97 -17.28 -16.64
C ILE A 194 20.29 -18.05 -16.62
N PRO A 195 21.43 -17.45 -17.03
CA PRO A 195 22.75 -18.09 -16.94
C PRO A 195 23.22 -18.26 -15.49
N GLU A 196 24.17 -19.19 -15.27
CA GLU A 196 24.75 -19.39 -13.93
C GLU A 196 25.53 -18.17 -13.43
N SER A 197 26.26 -17.51 -14.33
CA SER A 197 27.05 -16.32 -14.04
C SER A 197 26.18 -15.08 -13.83
N ALA A 198 26.56 -14.23 -12.88
CA ALA A 198 25.99 -12.89 -12.73
C ALA A 198 26.54 -11.92 -13.79
N SER A 199 25.80 -10.84 -14.03
CA SER A 199 26.29 -9.63 -14.69
C SER A 199 26.29 -8.46 -13.70
N ASP A 200 26.76 -7.29 -14.13
CA ASP A 200 26.78 -6.08 -13.30
C ASP A 200 25.37 -5.64 -12.85
N THR A 201 24.36 -5.91 -13.66
CA THR A 201 22.97 -5.47 -13.43
C THR A 201 22.02 -6.58 -13.01
N HIS A 202 22.37 -7.86 -13.24
CA HIS A 202 21.49 -8.99 -12.98
C HIS A 202 22.21 -10.11 -12.22
N PRO A 203 21.65 -10.63 -11.11
CA PRO A 203 22.23 -11.77 -10.42
C PRO A 203 22.20 -13.03 -11.29
N GLY A 204 23.18 -13.91 -11.08
CA GLY A 204 23.19 -15.24 -11.71
C GLY A 204 22.04 -16.14 -11.22
N ARG A 205 21.87 -17.30 -11.85
CA ARG A 205 20.74 -18.21 -11.61
C ARG A 205 20.55 -18.58 -10.14
N ARG A 206 21.61 -19.00 -9.44
CA ARG A 206 21.54 -19.52 -8.07
C ARG A 206 20.90 -18.56 -7.06
N PRO A 207 21.34 -17.29 -6.92
CA PRO A 207 20.71 -16.36 -5.97
C PRO A 207 19.27 -16.03 -6.35
N ARG A 208 18.93 -15.92 -7.65
CA ARG A 208 17.55 -15.70 -8.11
C ARG A 208 16.62 -16.87 -7.73
N LEU A 209 17.07 -18.10 -7.93
CA LEU A 209 16.34 -19.31 -7.48
C LEU A 209 16.13 -19.32 -5.96
N ALA A 210 17.15 -18.93 -5.20
CA ALA A 210 17.07 -18.87 -3.75
C ALA A 210 16.06 -17.81 -3.27
N ALA A 211 16.02 -16.64 -3.91
CA ALA A 211 15.05 -15.60 -3.60
C ALA A 211 13.60 -16.05 -3.86
N ILE A 212 13.33 -16.70 -4.99
CA ILE A 212 12.02 -17.30 -5.28
C ILE A 212 11.64 -18.34 -4.21
N ALA A 213 12.57 -19.21 -3.85
CA ALA A 213 12.33 -20.23 -2.83
C ALA A 213 12.02 -19.62 -1.46
N ASP A 214 12.74 -18.57 -1.08
CA ASP A 214 12.53 -17.85 0.17
C ASP A 214 11.13 -17.22 0.22
N GLY A 215 10.70 -16.55 -0.85
CA GLY A 215 9.36 -16.00 -0.95
C GLY A 215 8.26 -17.06 -0.91
N TRP A 216 8.43 -18.14 -1.67
CA TRP A 216 7.51 -19.27 -1.70
C TRP A 216 7.35 -19.90 -0.31
N LYS A 217 8.47 -20.14 0.38
CA LYS A 217 8.50 -20.70 1.73
C LYS A 217 7.84 -19.76 2.74
N GLN A 218 8.14 -18.47 2.66
CA GLN A 218 7.51 -17.45 3.51
C GLN A 218 5.99 -17.49 3.38
N ALA A 219 5.46 -17.56 2.16
CA ALA A 219 4.02 -17.64 1.93
C ALA A 219 3.41 -18.96 2.46
N CYS A 220 4.15 -20.07 2.34
CA CYS A 220 3.76 -21.36 2.89
C CYS A 220 3.63 -21.36 4.41
N GLU A 221 4.61 -20.80 5.09
CA GLU A 221 4.61 -20.69 6.55
C GLU A 221 3.46 -19.80 7.04
N LEU A 222 3.23 -18.66 6.38
CA LEU A 222 2.13 -17.75 6.72
C LEU A 222 0.73 -18.36 6.52
N GLN A 223 0.57 -19.34 5.64
CA GLN A 223 -0.70 -20.06 5.44
C GLN A 223 -0.80 -21.34 6.29
N GLY A 224 0.13 -21.58 7.21
CA GLY A 224 0.10 -22.75 8.09
C GLY A 224 0.39 -24.07 7.38
N GLY A 225 1.08 -24.04 6.24
CA GLY A 225 1.45 -25.25 5.48
C GLY A 225 2.43 -26.14 6.25
N SER A 226 2.20 -27.45 6.24
CA SER A 226 3.04 -28.44 6.94
C SER A 226 4.29 -28.89 6.18
N ASN A 227 4.35 -28.68 4.86
CA ASN A 227 5.43 -29.14 3.97
C ASN A 227 6.10 -27.99 3.19
N CYS A 228 6.60 -26.98 3.90
CA CYS A 228 7.30 -25.83 3.29
C CYS A 228 8.74 -26.11 2.82
N ALA A 229 9.10 -27.39 2.68
CA ALA A 229 10.44 -27.87 2.30
C ALA A 229 10.57 -28.26 0.81
N GLY A 230 9.59 -27.92 -0.03
CA GLY A 230 9.78 -27.88 -1.49
C GLY A 230 9.51 -29.17 -2.28
N GLY A 231 8.56 -30.01 -1.89
CA GLY A 231 8.28 -31.20 -2.70
C GLY A 231 7.02 -31.97 -2.32
N THR A 232 5.85 -31.47 -2.71
CA THR A 232 4.66 -32.23 -3.18
C THR A 232 3.45 -31.31 -3.15
N VAL A 233 2.58 -31.44 -4.16
CA VAL A 233 1.29 -30.76 -4.23
C VAL A 233 0.47 -30.96 -2.95
N VAL A 234 -0.23 -29.92 -2.51
CA VAL A 234 -1.32 -30.03 -1.53
C VAL A 234 -2.41 -30.92 -2.15
N ALA A 235 -2.39 -32.22 -1.84
CA ALA A 235 -3.40 -33.17 -2.26
C ALA A 235 -4.63 -33.04 -1.34
N ALA A 236 -5.79 -32.79 -1.93
CA ALA A 236 -7.08 -32.83 -1.25
C ALA A 236 -7.38 -34.26 -0.77
N ALA A 237 -7.93 -34.39 0.44
CA ALA A 237 -8.54 -35.63 0.90
C ALA A 237 -9.71 -36.01 -0.04
N PRO A 238 -9.97 -37.31 -0.29
CA PRO A 238 -10.99 -37.73 -1.25
C PRO A 238 -12.41 -37.46 -0.74
N ALA A 239 -13.26 -36.94 -1.63
CA ALA A 239 -14.67 -36.68 -1.36
C ALA A 239 -15.48 -37.99 -1.23
N PRO A 240 -16.48 -38.07 -0.33
CA PRO A 240 -17.43 -39.16 -0.31
C PRO A 240 -18.37 -39.12 -1.53
N LYS A 241 -18.78 -40.32 -1.98
CA LYS A 241 -19.56 -40.60 -3.19
C LYS A 241 -20.95 -39.89 -3.16
N PRO A 242 -21.49 -39.39 -4.28
CA PRO A 242 -22.74 -38.62 -4.28
C PRO A 242 -23.96 -39.52 -4.08
N ALA A 243 -24.76 -39.25 -3.06
CA ALA A 243 -26.16 -39.67 -3.00
C ALA A 243 -27.05 -38.57 -3.62
N ALA A 244 -28.05 -38.98 -4.39
CA ALA A 244 -28.90 -38.11 -5.20
C ALA A 244 -29.65 -37.04 -4.38
N ALA A 245 -29.75 -35.84 -4.95
CA ALA A 245 -30.40 -34.67 -4.36
C ALA A 245 -31.94 -34.75 -4.41
N PRO A 246 -32.64 -34.25 -3.37
CA PRO A 246 -33.97 -33.69 -3.53
C PRO A 246 -33.91 -32.16 -3.67
N ALA A 247 -34.83 -31.64 -4.48
CA ALA A 247 -34.91 -30.29 -4.99
C ALA A 247 -35.00 -29.16 -3.95
N ALA A 248 -34.47 -28.01 -4.35
CA ALA A 248 -34.38 -26.77 -3.58
C ALA A 248 -35.75 -26.17 -3.22
N LYS A 249 -35.87 -25.66 -1.98
CA LYS A 249 -36.81 -24.58 -1.61
C LYS A 249 -36.04 -23.28 -1.35
N PRO A 250 -36.63 -22.10 -1.62
CA PRO A 250 -35.94 -20.81 -1.55
C PRO A 250 -35.51 -20.48 -0.12
N ALA A 251 -34.24 -20.08 0.03
CA ALA A 251 -33.66 -19.65 1.30
C ALA A 251 -34.27 -18.33 1.77
N THR A 252 -34.73 -18.32 3.02
CA THR A 252 -34.83 -17.13 3.87
C THR A 252 -33.42 -16.52 4.03
N PRO A 253 -33.27 -15.19 4.18
CA PRO A 253 -31.94 -14.60 4.38
C PRO A 253 -31.37 -15.09 5.71
N ALA A 254 -30.30 -15.89 5.62
CA ALA A 254 -29.53 -16.32 6.78
C ALA A 254 -28.74 -15.14 7.37
N PRO A 255 -28.46 -15.15 8.68
CA PRO A 255 -27.96 -13.99 9.41
C PRO A 255 -26.54 -13.62 8.98
N ALA A 256 -26.20 -12.33 9.14
CA ALA A 256 -24.83 -11.82 8.98
C ALA A 256 -23.83 -12.72 9.76
N PRO A 257 -22.72 -13.15 9.14
CA PRO A 257 -21.76 -14.00 9.81
C PRO A 257 -21.11 -13.23 10.96
N ALA A 258 -21.24 -13.80 12.16
CA ALA A 258 -20.59 -13.33 13.37
C ALA A 258 -19.06 -13.40 13.23
N ALA A 259 -18.38 -12.39 13.79
CA ALA A 259 -16.94 -12.35 13.94
C ALA A 259 -16.42 -13.63 14.60
N THR A 260 -15.62 -14.41 13.88
CA THR A 260 -14.85 -15.49 14.50
C THR A 260 -13.64 -14.92 15.21
N THR A 261 -13.60 -15.23 16.48
CA THR A 261 -12.56 -14.95 17.48
C THR A 261 -11.19 -15.49 17.05
N VAL A 262 -10.23 -14.61 16.77
CA VAL A 262 -8.81 -14.98 16.71
C VAL A 262 -8.24 -14.85 18.13
N THR A 263 -8.11 -15.97 18.83
CA THR A 263 -7.56 -16.07 20.20
C THR A 263 -6.24 -16.84 20.25
N LYS A 264 -5.56 -17.06 19.12
CA LYS A 264 -4.27 -17.77 19.10
C LYS A 264 -3.11 -16.77 19.05
N ALA A 265 -2.17 -16.91 19.98
CA ALA A 265 -0.90 -16.20 19.99
C ALA A 265 -0.20 -16.23 18.63
N GLU A 266 0.19 -15.07 18.13
CA GLU A 266 0.94 -14.94 16.88
C GLU A 266 2.45 -14.97 17.10
N ASN A 267 3.18 -15.39 16.06
CA ASN A 267 4.64 -15.30 16.04
C ASN A 267 5.04 -14.20 15.05
N LEU A 268 5.60 -13.10 15.56
CA LEU A 268 6.20 -12.08 14.71
C LEU A 268 7.58 -12.53 14.23
N PRO A 269 7.97 -12.19 12.98
CA PRO A 269 9.35 -12.35 12.56
C PRO A 269 10.24 -11.44 13.41
N LYS A 270 11.41 -11.95 13.82
CA LYS A 270 12.35 -11.15 14.60
C LYS A 270 12.77 -9.90 13.81
N PRO A 271 12.81 -8.72 14.44
CA PRO A 271 13.22 -7.49 13.77
C PRO A 271 14.70 -7.54 13.38
N SER A 272 15.02 -7.30 12.12
CA SER A 272 16.40 -7.19 11.64
C SER A 272 16.57 -6.00 10.70
N THR A 273 17.71 -5.30 10.84
CA THR A 273 18.18 -4.26 9.92
C THR A 273 18.60 -4.83 8.55
N GLU A 274 18.78 -6.14 8.47
CA GLU A 274 19.12 -6.89 7.24
C GLU A 274 17.93 -7.69 6.70
N ALA A 275 16.78 -7.70 7.41
CA ALA A 275 15.59 -8.38 6.92
C ALA A 275 15.12 -7.74 5.62
N ILE A 276 14.87 -8.59 4.62
CA ILE A 276 14.22 -8.19 3.37
C ILE A 276 12.79 -7.74 3.73
N PRO A 277 12.42 -6.47 3.49
CA PRO A 277 11.10 -5.96 3.83
C PRO A 277 9.98 -6.68 3.07
N SER A 278 8.94 -7.13 3.78
CA SER A 278 7.77 -7.80 3.22
C SER A 278 6.49 -7.25 3.84
N LYS A 279 5.38 -7.19 3.11
CA LYS A 279 4.14 -6.63 3.63
C LYS A 279 3.60 -7.41 4.83
N GLY A 280 3.31 -6.73 5.94
CA GLY A 280 2.58 -7.32 7.06
C GLY A 280 1.17 -7.77 6.66
N THR A 281 0.64 -8.81 7.31
CA THR A 281 -0.66 -9.41 6.96
C THR A 281 -1.83 -8.93 7.81
N GLN A 282 -1.56 -8.17 8.88
CA GLN A 282 -2.51 -7.78 9.93
C GLN A 282 -2.16 -6.39 10.48
N PHE A 283 -3.12 -5.71 11.11
CA PHE A 283 -2.93 -4.42 11.78
C PHE A 283 -2.75 -4.55 13.29
N VAL A 284 -3.04 -5.71 13.88
CA VAL A 284 -2.81 -6.02 15.29
C VAL A 284 -2.07 -7.34 15.38
N TYR A 285 -0.92 -7.33 16.03
CA TYR A 285 -0.17 -8.52 16.39
C TYR A 285 -0.19 -8.69 17.90
N ASP A 286 -0.61 -9.86 18.36
CA ASP A 286 -0.69 -10.22 19.77
C ASP A 286 0.03 -11.55 20.03
N GLU A 287 1.26 -11.47 20.52
CA GLU A 287 2.07 -12.66 20.82
C GLU A 287 1.57 -13.41 22.06
N PHE A 288 0.77 -12.78 22.91
CA PHE A 288 0.21 -13.41 24.11
C PHE A 288 -1.14 -14.09 23.85
N GLY A 289 -1.89 -13.57 22.89
CA GLY A 289 -3.29 -13.96 22.62
C GLY A 289 -4.24 -13.46 23.73
N TYR A 290 -3.91 -12.34 24.39
CA TYR A 290 -4.67 -11.80 25.53
C TYR A 290 -5.65 -10.69 25.12
N LEU A 291 -5.52 -10.11 23.93
CA LEU A 291 -6.44 -9.08 23.46
C LEU A 291 -7.83 -9.66 23.19
N ASP A 292 -8.86 -8.91 23.55
CA ASP A 292 -10.25 -9.31 23.32
C ASP A 292 -10.52 -9.45 21.82
N ALA A 293 -10.93 -10.64 21.41
CA ALA A 293 -11.03 -10.99 20.00
C ALA A 293 -12.12 -10.20 19.26
N LYS A 294 -13.19 -9.77 19.94
CA LYS A 294 -14.27 -9.00 19.32
C LYS A 294 -13.82 -7.56 19.08
N ILE A 295 -13.22 -6.93 20.08
CA ILE A 295 -12.68 -5.57 19.97
C ILE A 295 -11.58 -5.55 18.90
N ARG A 296 -10.66 -6.52 18.95
CA ARG A 296 -9.59 -6.67 17.95
C ARG A 296 -10.14 -6.80 16.53
N ALA A 297 -11.12 -7.67 16.29
CA ALA A 297 -11.70 -7.85 14.96
C ALA A 297 -12.37 -6.58 14.42
N GLN A 298 -13.06 -5.81 15.29
CA GLN A 298 -13.65 -4.52 14.91
C GLN A 298 -12.58 -3.50 14.56
N PHE A 299 -11.51 -3.44 15.36
CA PHE A 299 -10.40 -2.54 15.14
C PHE A 299 -9.60 -2.87 13.86
N GLU A 300 -9.29 -4.15 13.63
CA GLU A 300 -8.64 -4.63 12.40
C GLU A 300 -9.42 -4.21 11.15
N LYS A 301 -10.75 -4.37 11.18
CA LYS A 301 -11.62 -3.91 10.11
C LYS A 301 -11.53 -2.39 9.93
N ALA A 302 -11.52 -1.62 11.01
CA ALA A 302 -11.41 -0.16 10.94
C ALA A 302 -10.07 0.30 10.35
N MET A 303 -8.97 -0.37 10.70
CA MET A 303 -7.64 -0.09 10.13
C MET A 303 -7.54 -0.50 8.67
N PHE A 304 -8.11 -1.65 8.29
CA PHE A 304 -8.19 -2.06 6.89
C PHE A 304 -8.99 -1.06 6.05
N ASP A 305 -10.19 -0.67 6.51
CA ASP A 305 -11.03 0.31 5.82
C ASP A 305 -10.30 1.65 5.66
N HIS A 306 -9.51 2.05 6.67
CA HIS A 306 -8.73 3.29 6.63
C HIS A 306 -7.54 3.19 5.67
N ALA A 307 -6.82 2.07 5.68
CA ALA A 307 -5.73 1.82 4.73
C ALA A 307 -6.24 1.86 3.27
N GLN A 308 -7.42 1.30 2.99
CA GLN A 308 -8.02 1.36 1.66
C GLN A 308 -8.45 2.77 1.27
N LYS A 309 -9.04 3.55 2.20
CA LYS A 309 -9.61 4.87 1.90
C LYS A 309 -8.59 6.00 1.91
N ALA A 310 -7.69 6.01 2.90
CA ALA A 310 -6.72 7.07 3.13
C ALA A 310 -5.30 6.66 2.72
N GLY A 311 -5.05 5.37 2.44
CA GLY A 311 -3.71 4.87 2.14
C GLY A 311 -2.80 4.74 3.36
N VAL A 312 -3.29 5.06 4.56
CA VAL A 312 -2.52 5.12 5.82
C VAL A 312 -2.60 3.79 6.54
N GLU A 313 -1.46 3.29 6.98
CA GLU A 313 -1.38 1.98 7.63
C GLU A 313 -0.83 2.11 9.04
N ILE A 314 -1.54 1.54 10.01
CA ILE A 314 -1.24 1.68 11.43
C ILE A 314 -1.26 0.29 12.02
N VAL A 315 -0.14 -0.15 12.55
CA VAL A 315 0.02 -1.50 13.12
C VAL A 315 0.31 -1.39 14.60
N THR A 316 -0.40 -2.16 15.42
CA THR A 316 -0.18 -2.28 16.87
C THR A 316 0.38 -3.66 17.18
N MET A 317 1.42 -3.73 18.01
CA MET A 317 2.11 -4.97 18.36
C MET A 317 2.22 -5.10 19.88
N LEU A 318 1.63 -6.16 20.42
CA LEU A 318 1.84 -6.61 21.79
C LEU A 318 2.84 -7.77 21.78
N VAL A 319 4.08 -7.49 22.19
CA VAL A 319 5.23 -8.39 22.00
C VAL A 319 5.79 -8.90 23.32
N LYS A 320 6.30 -10.13 23.32
CA LYS A 320 6.93 -10.77 24.48
C LYS A 320 8.33 -10.23 24.76
N ASP A 321 9.10 -10.02 23.70
CA ASP A 321 10.53 -9.71 23.77
C ASP A 321 10.91 -8.73 22.65
N LEU A 322 11.85 -7.81 22.94
CA LEU A 322 12.35 -6.83 21.97
C LEU A 322 13.64 -7.30 21.28
N GLY A 323 14.10 -8.52 21.54
CA GLY A 323 15.30 -9.12 20.99
C GLY A 323 16.58 -8.35 21.34
N GLY A 324 16.66 -7.80 22.55
CA GLY A 324 17.78 -6.96 22.99
C GLY A 324 17.82 -5.55 22.40
N LYS A 325 16.84 -5.17 21.56
CA LYS A 325 16.69 -3.80 21.03
C LYS A 325 15.97 -2.89 22.02
N SER A 326 16.15 -1.58 21.87
CA SER A 326 15.19 -0.62 22.46
C SER A 326 13.82 -0.74 21.77
N ALA A 327 12.75 -0.29 22.43
CA ALA A 327 11.42 -0.33 21.83
C ALA A 327 11.33 0.56 20.58
N GLU A 328 12.06 1.69 20.55
CA GLU A 328 12.12 2.59 19.40
C GLU A 328 12.80 1.91 18.21
N GLU A 329 13.98 1.30 18.41
CA GLU A 329 14.66 0.55 17.35
C GLU A 329 13.82 -0.62 16.83
N TYR A 330 13.11 -1.32 17.72
CA TYR A 330 12.17 -2.38 17.34
C TYR A 330 11.04 -1.82 16.47
N ALA A 331 10.37 -0.74 16.90
CA ALA A 331 9.25 -0.15 16.17
C ALA A 331 9.68 0.32 14.77
N TRP A 332 10.83 0.98 14.65
CA TRP A 332 11.37 1.39 13.36
C TRP A 332 11.77 0.22 12.47
N ALA A 333 12.41 -0.81 13.07
CA ALA A 333 12.74 -2.03 12.34
C ALA A 333 11.48 -2.70 11.78
N MET A 334 10.39 -2.75 12.56
CA MET A 334 9.13 -3.33 12.12
C MET A 334 8.37 -2.46 11.11
N LEU A 335 8.37 -1.13 11.26
CA LEU A 335 7.80 -0.21 10.25
C LEU A 335 8.41 -0.48 8.88
N ARG A 336 9.75 -0.63 8.85
CA ARG A 336 10.51 -0.95 7.64
C ARG A 336 10.28 -2.38 7.18
N GLN A 337 10.50 -3.37 8.05
CA GLN A 337 10.45 -4.80 7.73
C GLN A 337 9.07 -5.25 7.29
N LEU A 338 8.00 -4.68 7.85
CA LEU A 338 6.62 -4.99 7.46
C LEU A 338 6.07 -4.08 6.34
N ARG A 339 6.89 -3.15 5.82
CA ARG A 339 6.48 -2.12 4.84
C ARG A 339 5.15 -1.46 5.23
N VAL A 340 5.07 -0.98 6.46
CA VAL A 340 3.87 -0.32 6.97
C VAL A 340 3.85 1.11 6.43
N GLY A 341 2.87 1.40 5.59
CA GLY A 341 2.79 2.62 4.80
C GLY A 341 3.70 2.62 3.59
N LYS A 342 3.54 3.65 2.77
CA LYS A 342 4.40 4.03 1.66
C LYS A 342 5.54 4.90 2.18
N LEU A 343 6.77 4.50 1.90
CA LEU A 343 7.97 5.27 2.25
C LEU A 343 7.98 6.66 1.58
N ASP A 344 7.52 6.73 0.32
CA ASP A 344 7.51 7.95 -0.51
C ASP A 344 6.70 9.10 0.13
N VAL A 345 5.62 8.79 0.85
CA VAL A 345 4.76 9.80 1.49
C VAL A 345 4.73 9.69 3.03
N GLY A 346 5.45 8.72 3.58
CA GLY A 346 5.60 8.50 5.02
C GLY A 346 4.28 8.28 5.76
N ASN A 347 3.36 7.50 5.18
CA ASN A 347 1.98 7.37 5.68
C ASN A 347 1.73 6.11 6.53
N GLY A 348 2.77 5.59 7.20
CA GLY A 348 2.69 4.42 8.07
C GLY A 348 2.96 4.73 9.54
N ALA A 349 2.48 3.90 10.46
CA ALA A 349 2.84 3.92 11.87
C ALA A 349 2.87 2.52 12.48
N VAL A 350 3.80 2.28 13.41
CA VAL A 350 3.91 1.05 14.20
C VAL A 350 3.98 1.41 15.68
N LEU A 351 3.04 0.89 16.46
CA LEU A 351 2.99 0.99 17.92
C LEU A 351 3.45 -0.34 18.50
N VAL A 352 4.47 -0.33 19.36
CA VAL A 352 5.02 -1.52 20.01
C VAL A 352 4.84 -1.41 21.50
N VAL A 353 4.30 -2.46 22.10
CA VAL A 353 4.11 -2.61 23.55
C VAL A 353 4.76 -3.91 23.98
N ALA A 354 5.83 -3.81 24.77
CA ALA A 354 6.55 -4.94 25.35
C ALA A 354 6.35 -4.93 26.87
N PRO A 355 5.19 -5.39 27.35
CA PRO A 355 4.76 -5.11 28.71
C PRO A 355 5.59 -5.85 29.77
N GLU A 356 6.12 -7.04 29.47
CA GLU A 356 7.00 -7.78 30.38
C GLU A 356 8.36 -7.10 30.59
N GLN A 357 8.74 -6.22 29.67
CA GLN A 357 9.97 -5.44 29.74
C GLN A 357 9.70 -3.98 30.12
N LYS A 358 8.44 -3.62 30.41
CA LYS A 358 7.98 -2.25 30.69
C LYS A 358 8.48 -1.21 29.67
N LYS A 359 8.41 -1.57 28.39
CA LYS A 359 8.87 -0.72 27.30
C LYS A 359 7.78 -0.61 26.24
N ALA A 360 7.61 0.59 25.70
CA ALA A 360 6.77 0.85 24.56
C ALA A 360 7.42 1.93 23.69
N ALA A 361 7.06 1.97 22.41
CA ALA A 361 7.44 3.04 21.50
C ALA A 361 6.51 3.09 20.31
N VAL A 362 6.51 4.23 19.62
CA VAL A 362 5.81 4.39 18.34
C VAL A 362 6.78 4.89 17.28
N ALA A 363 6.86 4.16 16.16
CA ALA A 363 7.54 4.62 14.96
C ALA A 363 6.50 5.14 13.97
N MET A 364 6.69 6.36 13.46
CA MET A 364 5.78 6.97 12.49
C MET A 364 6.56 7.39 11.27
N GLY A 365 6.04 7.05 10.08
CA GLY A 365 6.50 7.63 8.84
C GLY A 365 6.42 9.16 8.91
N PRO A 366 7.34 9.89 8.24
CA PRO A 366 7.43 11.34 8.37
C PRO A 366 6.12 12.09 8.08
N GLY A 367 5.28 11.58 7.17
CA GLY A 367 3.99 12.17 6.86
C GLY A 367 2.99 12.07 8.01
N VAL A 368 2.91 10.92 8.70
CA VAL A 368 2.08 10.74 9.91
C VAL A 368 2.65 11.54 11.08
N ALA A 369 3.97 11.51 11.25
CA ALA A 369 4.66 12.21 12.35
C ALA A 369 4.35 13.71 12.39
N LEU A 370 4.16 14.35 11.22
CA LEU A 370 3.79 15.77 11.13
C LEU A 370 2.45 16.10 11.81
N GLU A 371 1.47 15.21 11.71
CA GLU A 371 0.16 15.43 12.37
C GLU A 371 0.18 15.06 13.85
N MET A 372 1.04 14.12 14.21
CA MET A 372 1.08 13.57 15.56
C MET A 372 2.12 14.28 16.44
N ALA A 373 2.77 15.32 15.95
CA ALA A 373 3.88 16.02 16.63
C ALA A 373 3.53 16.57 18.02
N SER A 374 2.25 16.82 18.31
CA SER A 374 1.78 17.29 19.63
C SER A 374 1.33 16.18 20.57
N HIS A 375 1.53 14.90 20.23
CA HIS A 375 1.01 13.77 20.99
C HIS A 375 2.12 12.78 21.37
N ASP A 376 2.31 12.56 22.68
CA ASP A 376 3.24 11.56 23.19
C ASP A 376 2.57 10.19 23.32
N LYS A 377 2.47 9.49 22.18
CA LYS A 377 1.87 8.15 22.14
C LYS A 377 2.69 7.11 22.89
N THR A 378 3.99 7.32 23.05
CA THR A 378 4.83 6.39 23.80
C THR A 378 4.46 6.44 25.29
N LYS A 379 4.24 7.64 25.83
CA LYS A 379 3.73 7.79 27.19
C LYS A 379 2.38 7.11 27.40
N ASP A 380 1.41 7.31 26.48
CA ASP A 380 0.09 6.68 26.59
C ASP A 380 0.17 5.15 26.66
N LEU A 381 1.09 4.54 25.89
CA LEU A 381 1.31 3.08 25.90
C LEU A 381 2.00 2.60 27.18
N LEU A 382 2.91 3.39 27.76
CA LEU A 382 3.53 3.08 29.05
C LEU A 382 2.51 3.15 30.19
N ASP A 383 1.65 4.18 30.19
CA ASP A 383 0.58 4.33 31.16
C ASP A 383 -0.41 3.15 31.08
N TRP A 384 -0.66 2.62 29.87
CA TRP A 384 -1.43 1.38 29.68
C TRP A 384 -0.72 0.16 30.27
N ILE A 385 0.59 0.00 30.09
CA ILE A 385 1.35 -1.11 30.70
C ILE A 385 1.17 -1.09 32.22
N ASP A 386 1.33 0.09 32.84
CA ASP A 386 1.28 0.22 34.29
C ASP A 386 -0.14 0.00 34.85
N SER A 387 -1.17 0.45 34.13
CA SER A 387 -2.56 0.40 34.60
C SER A 387 -3.29 -0.90 34.25
N ALA A 388 -2.94 -1.53 33.12
CA ALA A 388 -3.71 -2.64 32.56
C ALA A 388 -2.95 -3.96 32.54
N TRP A 389 -1.63 -3.96 32.34
CA TRP A 389 -0.94 -5.22 32.08
C TRP A 389 -0.94 -6.14 33.31
N ASN A 390 -0.54 -5.61 34.46
CA ASN A 390 -0.37 -6.43 35.66
C ASN A 390 -1.71 -6.72 36.37
N GLU A 391 -2.72 -5.87 36.23
CA GLU A 391 -3.99 -5.96 36.96
C GLU A 391 -5.12 -5.34 36.12
N PRO A 392 -5.47 -5.91 34.94
CA PRO A 392 -5.98 -7.28 34.93
C PRO A 392 -5.54 -8.20 33.77
N CYS A 393 -4.79 -7.73 32.77
CA CYS A 393 -4.52 -8.50 31.54
C CYS A 393 -3.74 -9.81 31.80
N LYS A 394 -2.59 -9.70 32.49
CA LYS A 394 -1.66 -10.82 32.69
C LYS A 394 -2.23 -11.91 33.62
N PRO A 395 -2.81 -11.58 34.80
CA PRO A 395 -3.34 -12.61 35.70
C PRO A 395 -4.51 -13.38 35.08
N SER A 396 -5.40 -12.67 34.38
CA SER A 396 -6.59 -13.28 33.77
C SER A 396 -6.33 -13.89 32.39
N LYS A 397 -5.13 -13.66 31.81
CA LYS A 397 -4.80 -14.00 30.42
C LYS A 397 -5.79 -13.41 29.40
N ALA A 398 -6.41 -12.30 29.75
CA ALA A 398 -7.42 -11.61 28.96
C ALA A 398 -7.46 -10.12 29.32
N CYS A 399 -7.38 -9.24 28.32
CA CYS A 399 -7.42 -7.80 28.56
C CYS A 399 -8.85 -7.24 28.64
N GLY A 400 -9.85 -7.92 28.09
CA GLY A 400 -11.23 -7.42 28.05
C GLY A 400 -11.27 -6.00 27.47
N GLN A 401 -11.93 -5.06 28.17
CA GLN A 401 -12.04 -3.66 27.75
C GLN A 401 -10.70 -2.93 27.65
N TRP A 402 -9.66 -3.35 28.37
CA TRP A 402 -8.32 -2.76 28.23
C TRP A 402 -7.71 -2.95 26.84
N THR A 403 -8.25 -3.89 26.05
CA THR A 403 -7.95 -4.02 24.62
C THR A 403 -8.31 -2.75 23.86
N ASP A 404 -9.48 -2.16 24.15
CA ASP A 404 -9.94 -0.93 23.51
C ASP A 404 -9.03 0.25 23.90
N ASN A 405 -8.68 0.38 25.18
CA ASN A 405 -7.75 1.41 25.66
C ASN A 405 -6.37 1.34 24.98
N LEU A 406 -5.85 0.12 24.74
CA LEU A 406 -4.61 -0.06 24.01
C LEU A 406 -4.76 0.43 22.57
N LEU A 407 -5.78 -0.08 21.87
CA LEU A 407 -5.98 0.14 20.44
C LEU A 407 -6.44 1.56 20.11
N GLU A 408 -7.05 2.28 21.06
CA GLU A 408 -7.44 3.68 20.95
C GLU A 408 -6.25 4.60 20.63
N ASN A 409 -5.02 4.23 21.02
CA ASN A 409 -3.81 4.96 20.64
C ASN A 409 -3.57 4.97 19.13
N ALA A 410 -3.83 3.84 18.48
CA ALA A 410 -3.75 3.71 17.04
C ALA A 410 -5.02 4.26 16.35
N ASP A 411 -6.21 4.12 16.95
CA ASP A 411 -7.43 4.74 16.42
C ASP A 411 -7.34 6.27 16.40
N HIS A 412 -6.68 6.87 17.40
CA HIS A 412 -6.42 8.30 17.41
C HIS A 412 -5.59 8.76 16.19
N ILE A 413 -4.55 8.00 15.82
CA ILE A 413 -3.76 8.26 14.61
C ILE A 413 -4.65 8.11 13.36
N ARG A 414 -5.48 7.07 13.30
CA ARG A 414 -6.44 6.84 12.20
C ARG A 414 -7.37 8.04 12.04
N ARG A 415 -7.95 8.54 13.13
CA ARG A 415 -8.87 9.68 13.11
C ARG A 415 -8.20 10.97 12.65
N ASN A 416 -6.96 11.24 13.05
CA ASN A 416 -6.25 12.46 12.65
C ASN A 416 -5.74 12.41 11.20
N THR A 417 -5.46 11.22 10.69
CA THR A 417 -4.93 11.05 9.32
C THR A 417 -6.01 10.90 8.24
N ARG A 418 -7.30 10.79 8.62
CA ARG A 418 -8.41 10.52 7.69
C ARG A 418 -8.69 11.62 6.65
N SER A 419 -8.38 12.87 6.99
CA SER A 419 -8.65 14.04 6.14
C SER A 419 -7.41 14.57 5.44
N MET A 420 -6.27 13.90 5.60
CA MET A 420 -5.03 14.31 4.97
C MET A 420 -4.97 13.88 3.51
N GLY A 421 -4.41 14.74 2.66
CA GLY A 421 -4.00 14.36 1.31
C GLY A 421 -2.72 13.53 1.35
N TRP A 422 -2.77 12.33 0.78
CA TRP A 422 -1.63 11.41 0.66
C TRP A 422 -1.15 11.21 -0.78
N ASP A 423 -1.85 11.83 -1.74
CA ASP A 423 -1.43 11.90 -3.13
C ASP A 423 -0.53 13.10 -3.35
N ILE A 424 0.50 12.91 -4.17
CA ILE A 424 1.33 14.00 -4.67
C ILE A 424 0.49 14.79 -5.67
N ARG A 425 0.11 16.01 -5.30
CA ARG A 425 -0.78 16.86 -6.10
C ARG A 425 -0.05 17.71 -7.12
N PHE A 426 1.21 18.03 -6.84
CA PHE A 426 2.02 18.90 -7.68
C PHE A 426 3.37 18.23 -7.96
N ASN A 427 3.80 18.26 -9.21
CA ASN A 427 5.04 17.63 -9.67
C ASN A 427 6.20 18.62 -9.80
N SER A 428 5.97 19.89 -9.48
CA SER A 428 7.03 20.89 -9.32
C SER A 428 6.63 21.98 -8.32
N LEU A 429 7.62 22.74 -7.87
CA LEU A 429 7.37 23.89 -6.99
C LEU A 429 6.70 25.02 -7.77
N GLY A 430 7.02 25.19 -9.05
CA GLY A 430 6.36 26.12 -9.96
C GLY A 430 4.86 25.84 -10.10
N GLU A 431 4.47 24.58 -10.26
CA GLU A 431 3.06 24.16 -10.37
C GLU A 431 2.27 24.51 -9.09
N ALA A 432 2.84 24.18 -7.92
CA ALA A 432 2.23 24.49 -6.63
C ALA A 432 2.08 26.01 -6.42
N ILE A 433 3.11 26.80 -6.78
CA ILE A 433 3.05 28.26 -6.63
C ILE A 433 2.05 28.89 -7.60
N LYS A 434 1.92 28.36 -8.82
CA LYS A 434 0.87 28.80 -9.75
C LYS A 434 -0.51 28.61 -9.13
N ALA A 435 -0.81 27.42 -8.62
CA ALA A 435 -2.08 27.14 -7.95
C ALA A 435 -2.30 28.03 -6.71
N TYR A 436 -1.25 28.27 -5.93
CA TYR A 436 -1.30 29.18 -4.78
C TYR A 436 -1.66 30.61 -5.18
N ASN A 437 -1.02 31.16 -6.22
CA ASN A 437 -1.31 32.51 -6.69
C ASN A 437 -2.75 32.63 -7.22
N GLU A 438 -3.24 31.62 -7.94
CA GLU A 438 -4.64 31.57 -8.38
C GLU A 438 -5.62 31.50 -7.19
N ASP A 439 -5.29 30.78 -6.12
CA ASP A 439 -6.08 30.74 -4.88
C ASP A 439 -6.13 32.14 -4.23
N ILE A 440 -5.01 32.85 -4.16
CA ILE A 440 -4.92 34.22 -3.63
C ILE A 440 -5.72 35.20 -4.50
N ASP A 441 -5.65 35.10 -5.83
CA ASP A 441 -6.43 35.93 -6.74
C ASP A 441 -7.94 35.67 -6.58
N ALA A 442 -8.34 34.41 -6.36
CA ALA A 442 -9.72 34.05 -6.06
C ALA A 442 -10.17 34.62 -4.71
N MET A 443 -9.32 34.57 -3.67
CA MET A 443 -9.58 35.24 -2.37
C MET A 443 -9.79 36.74 -2.54
N ALA A 444 -8.95 37.40 -3.34
CA ALA A 444 -9.06 38.84 -3.60
C ALA A 444 -10.37 39.21 -4.32
N LYS A 445 -10.90 38.32 -5.17
CA LYS A 445 -12.13 38.54 -5.95
C LYS A 445 -13.41 38.13 -5.21
N GLY A 446 -13.39 37.08 -4.41
CA GLY A 446 -14.58 36.42 -3.85
C GLY A 446 -14.61 36.27 -2.32
N GLY A 447 -13.58 36.76 -1.62
CA GLY A 447 -13.41 36.63 -0.17
C GLY A 447 -12.87 35.26 0.26
N VAL A 448 -12.28 35.21 1.46
CA VAL A 448 -11.58 34.02 2.00
C VAL A 448 -12.48 32.79 2.11
N ALA A 449 -13.76 32.97 2.43
CA ALA A 449 -14.71 31.87 2.62
C ALA A 449 -14.99 31.06 1.33
N ASN A 450 -14.83 31.68 0.16
CA ASN A 450 -15.15 31.08 -1.13
C ASN A 450 -13.92 30.66 -1.91
N ALA A 451 -12.73 30.95 -1.38
CA ALA A 451 -11.50 30.67 -2.09
C ALA A 451 -11.10 29.20 -1.96
N PRO A 452 -10.69 28.56 -3.06
CA PRO A 452 -10.10 27.24 -3.00
C PRO A 452 -8.81 27.28 -2.17
N ASN A 453 -8.54 26.19 -1.45
CA ASN A 453 -7.25 25.94 -0.80
C ASN A 453 -6.61 24.70 -1.43
N ARG A 454 -6.17 24.84 -2.70
CA ARG A 454 -5.65 23.73 -3.50
C ARG A 454 -4.24 23.33 -3.09
N THR A 455 -3.52 24.20 -2.39
CA THR A 455 -2.10 23.99 -2.04
C THR A 455 -1.89 23.66 -0.56
N GLY A 456 -2.79 24.10 0.32
CA GLY A 456 -2.67 23.90 1.76
C GLY A 456 -2.57 22.43 2.12
N ARG A 457 -1.50 22.09 2.86
CA ARG A 457 -1.20 20.74 3.36
C ARG A 457 -1.13 19.67 2.27
N GLN A 458 -1.04 20.01 0.99
CA GLN A 458 -0.89 19.02 -0.07
C GLN A 458 0.57 18.54 -0.18
N LEU A 459 0.77 17.37 -0.76
CA LEU A 459 2.10 16.86 -1.08
C LEU A 459 2.55 17.36 -2.45
N ILE A 460 3.82 17.74 -2.53
CA ILE A 460 4.50 18.15 -3.75
C ILE A 460 5.73 17.29 -3.95
N ARG A 461 6.06 17.01 -5.21
CA ARG A 461 7.35 16.48 -5.61
C ARG A 461 8.14 17.60 -6.28
N LEU A 462 9.42 17.73 -5.92
CA LEU A 462 10.35 18.67 -6.53
C LEU A 462 11.73 18.04 -6.64
N SER A 463 12.51 18.44 -7.63
CA SER A 463 13.93 18.13 -7.72
C SER A 463 14.77 19.37 -7.48
N GLY A 464 15.98 19.21 -6.96
CA GLY A 464 16.88 20.33 -6.76
C GLY A 464 18.19 19.97 -6.10
N THR A 465 19.11 20.94 -6.06
CA THR A 465 20.41 20.82 -5.42
C THR A 465 20.32 21.27 -3.97
N LEU A 466 20.81 20.44 -3.05
CA LEU A 466 20.91 20.81 -1.64
C LEU A 466 22.06 21.79 -1.42
N GLU A 467 21.77 23.03 -1.03
CA GLU A 467 22.76 24.10 -0.88
C GLU A 467 23.30 24.18 0.55
N LYS A 468 22.45 24.00 1.56
CA LYS A 468 22.83 24.08 2.98
C LYS A 468 22.05 23.09 3.83
N ILE A 469 22.68 22.61 4.90
CA ILE A 469 22.03 21.88 5.99
C ILE A 469 22.23 22.71 7.26
N ASP A 470 21.16 22.86 8.04
CA ASP A 470 21.07 23.66 9.26
C ASP A 470 21.66 25.08 9.08
N PRO A 471 21.16 25.86 8.11
CA PRO A 471 21.63 27.22 7.89
C PRO A 471 21.43 28.08 9.15
N PRO A 472 22.35 29.03 9.44
CA PRO A 472 22.29 29.85 10.64
C PRO A 472 21.03 30.72 10.66
N LYS A 473 20.50 30.94 11.87
CA LYS A 473 19.35 31.79 12.11
C LYS A 473 19.62 33.23 11.63
N GLY A 474 18.65 33.86 10.99
CA GLY A 474 18.77 35.22 10.47
C GLY A 474 19.44 35.35 9.10
N ASP A 475 19.78 34.24 8.44
CA ASP A 475 20.21 34.26 7.04
C ASP A 475 19.03 34.65 6.13
N ASN A 476 19.05 35.89 5.61
CA ASN A 476 18.01 36.41 4.72
C ASN A 476 17.90 35.63 3.39
N ALA A 477 18.96 34.92 2.98
CA ALA A 477 18.95 34.04 1.80
C ALA A 477 18.41 32.63 2.12
N ALA A 478 18.32 32.27 3.40
CA ALA A 478 17.89 30.96 3.89
C ALA A 478 16.92 31.12 5.07
N LEU A 479 15.76 31.73 4.82
CA LEU A 479 14.76 32.07 5.84
C LEU A 479 14.21 30.81 6.54
N VAL A 480 14.78 30.47 7.70
CA VAL A 480 14.33 29.38 8.57
C VAL A 480 13.15 29.86 9.43
N MET A 481 12.03 29.14 9.35
CA MET A 481 10.90 29.24 10.27
C MET A 481 11.20 28.41 11.52
N GLU A 482 11.45 29.11 12.63
CA GLU A 482 11.84 28.46 13.89
C GLU A 482 10.81 27.46 14.41
N THR A 483 9.52 27.75 14.21
CA THR A 483 8.43 26.85 14.60
C THR A 483 8.52 25.50 13.88
N MET A 484 9.00 25.47 12.64
CA MET A 484 9.13 24.25 11.84
C MET A 484 10.45 23.50 12.09
N ALA A 485 11.51 24.21 12.51
CA ALA A 485 12.80 23.63 12.92
C ALA A 485 12.88 23.30 14.42
N SER A 486 11.75 23.29 15.12
CA SER A 486 11.66 22.94 16.54
C SER A 486 11.59 21.42 16.77
N ASN A 487 11.63 20.99 18.04
CA ASN A 487 11.43 19.60 18.45
C ASN A 487 12.39 18.59 17.80
N GLY A 488 13.67 18.97 17.67
CA GLY A 488 14.72 18.10 17.11
C GLY A 488 14.70 17.96 15.59
N ARG A 489 13.84 18.71 14.88
CA ARG A 489 13.82 18.77 13.42
C ARG A 489 14.96 19.63 12.88
N LYS A 490 15.40 19.32 11.67
CA LYS A 490 16.45 20.03 10.94
C LYS A 490 15.89 20.81 9.77
N ALA A 491 16.68 21.80 9.32
CA ALA A 491 16.36 22.62 8.16
C ALA A 491 17.38 22.38 7.04
N ALA A 492 16.92 22.31 5.79
CA ALA A 492 17.75 22.05 4.63
C ALA A 492 17.34 23.00 3.50
N LEU A 493 18.29 23.81 3.03
CA LEU A 493 18.07 24.74 1.92
C LEU A 493 18.28 24.00 0.60
N LEU A 494 17.26 23.99 -0.25
CA LEU A 494 17.30 23.38 -1.57
C LEU A 494 16.99 24.43 -2.64
N ARG A 495 17.84 24.48 -3.68
CA ARG A 495 17.53 25.16 -4.94
C ARG A 495 16.81 24.19 -5.85
N SER A 496 15.55 24.46 -6.17
CA SER A 496 14.83 23.62 -7.13
C SER A 496 15.46 23.71 -8.52
N ALA A 497 15.24 22.69 -9.35
CA ALA A 497 15.64 22.70 -10.76
C ALA A 497 15.03 23.86 -11.56
N GLU A 498 13.93 24.44 -11.05
CA GLU A 498 13.26 25.63 -11.60
C GLU A 498 13.86 26.95 -11.07
N GLY A 499 14.98 26.90 -10.35
CA GLY A 499 15.69 28.06 -9.80
C GLY A 499 15.04 28.67 -8.54
N ARG A 500 14.02 28.03 -7.95
CA ARG A 500 13.30 28.54 -6.78
C ARG A 500 13.89 28.03 -5.47
N THR A 501 13.79 28.84 -4.42
CA THR A 501 14.30 28.49 -3.08
C THR A 501 13.24 27.72 -2.28
N ALA A 502 13.62 26.58 -1.71
CA ALA A 502 12.83 25.82 -0.76
C ALA A 502 13.62 25.54 0.52
N MET A 503 13.02 25.83 1.67
CA MET A 503 13.48 25.37 2.98
C MET A 503 12.71 24.10 3.34
N LEU A 504 13.45 23.01 3.50
CA LEU A 504 12.96 21.68 3.81
C LEU A 504 13.13 21.41 5.30
N TYR A 505 12.05 21.03 5.98
CA TYR A 505 12.08 20.64 7.40
C TYR A 505 11.85 19.14 7.54
N TYR A 506 12.72 18.46 8.29
CA TYR A 506 12.65 17.00 8.43
C TYR A 506 13.13 16.53 9.81
N ASP A 507 12.67 15.35 10.22
CA ASP A 507 13.24 14.64 11.38
C ASP A 507 14.52 13.90 10.92
N PRO A 508 15.66 14.03 11.61
CA PRO A 508 16.90 13.34 11.25
C PRO A 508 16.77 11.81 11.15
N ARG A 509 15.83 11.19 11.88
CA ARG A 509 15.56 9.75 11.79
C ARG A 509 15.10 9.31 10.41
N MET A 510 14.56 10.24 9.61
CA MET A 510 14.22 9.99 8.21
C MET A 510 15.43 9.53 7.40
N GLU A 511 16.64 10.02 7.70
CA GLU A 511 17.85 9.67 6.95
C GLU A 511 18.17 8.17 6.97
N ALA A 512 17.77 7.47 8.04
CA ALA A 512 17.94 6.02 8.15
C ALA A 512 16.90 5.22 7.34
N LEU A 513 15.81 5.88 6.90
CA LEU A 513 14.73 5.26 6.14
C LEU A 513 14.90 5.46 4.63
N MET A 514 15.66 6.48 4.22
CA MET A 514 15.77 6.86 2.81
C MET A 514 16.88 6.08 2.10
N PRO A 515 16.66 5.64 0.85
CA PRO A 515 17.62 4.83 0.10
C PRO A 515 18.94 5.55 -0.24
N GLY A 516 19.04 6.86 0.00
CA GLY A 516 20.27 7.65 -0.16
C GLY A 516 21.05 7.94 1.13
N GLY A 517 20.58 7.45 2.28
CA GLY A 517 21.16 7.76 3.58
C GLY A 517 21.14 9.27 3.88
N LYS A 518 22.14 9.77 4.62
CA LYS A 518 22.21 11.17 5.04
C LYS A 518 22.24 12.15 3.88
N LEU A 519 21.62 13.32 4.09
CA LEU A 519 21.68 14.42 3.14
C LEU A 519 23.11 14.96 2.99
N GLN A 520 23.49 15.32 1.76
CA GLN A 520 24.80 15.81 1.40
C GLN A 520 24.68 17.11 0.60
N VAL A 521 25.35 18.16 1.07
CA VAL A 521 25.42 19.45 0.37
C VAL A 521 26.07 19.26 -0.99
N GLY A 522 25.53 19.92 -2.01
CA GLY A 522 25.98 19.85 -3.40
C GLY A 522 25.33 18.72 -4.22
N LYS A 523 24.62 17.79 -3.58
CA LYS A 523 23.90 16.72 -4.31
C LYS A 523 22.53 17.15 -4.77
N VAL A 524 22.09 16.54 -5.87
CA VAL A 524 20.73 16.69 -6.40
C VAL A 524 19.83 15.64 -5.75
N TYR A 525 18.64 16.05 -5.35
CA TYR A 525 17.63 15.19 -4.74
C TYR A 525 16.30 15.34 -5.46
N SER A 526 15.56 14.23 -5.58
CA SER A 526 14.11 14.23 -5.71
C SER A 526 13.52 14.20 -4.31
N VAL A 527 12.65 15.16 -4.00
CA VAL A 527 12.07 15.36 -2.67
C VAL A 527 10.56 15.31 -2.79
N VAL A 528 9.92 14.58 -1.88
CA VAL A 528 8.49 14.74 -1.62
C VAL A 528 8.32 15.49 -0.30
N ALA A 529 7.51 16.53 -0.32
CA ALA A 529 7.28 17.38 0.83
C ALA A 529 5.84 17.85 0.93
N ARG A 530 5.36 18.05 2.15
CA ARG A 530 4.06 18.67 2.43
C ARG A 530 4.22 20.18 2.49
N VAL A 531 3.36 20.90 1.78
CA VAL A 531 3.35 22.37 1.78
C VAL A 531 3.09 22.89 3.20
N GLY A 532 4.03 23.69 3.72
CA GLY A 532 3.85 24.50 4.92
C GLY A 532 3.40 25.90 4.55
N ALA A 533 4.25 26.64 3.82
CA ALA A 533 3.93 27.96 3.30
C ALA A 533 4.58 28.17 1.92
N LEU A 534 3.83 28.73 0.98
CA LEU A 534 4.33 29.10 -0.35
C LEU A 534 4.39 30.63 -0.49
N SER A 535 5.26 31.09 -1.38
CA SER A 535 5.30 32.48 -1.80
C SER A 535 5.25 32.59 -3.32
N GLY A 536 4.39 33.50 -3.80
CA GLY A 536 4.33 33.89 -5.21
C GLY A 536 5.57 34.64 -5.70
N LYS A 537 6.36 35.23 -4.78
CA LYS A 537 7.55 36.02 -5.12
C LYS A 537 8.75 35.10 -5.38
N PRO A 538 9.40 35.17 -6.55
CA PRO A 538 10.53 34.28 -6.88
C PRO A 538 11.72 34.35 -5.92
N THR A 539 11.92 35.49 -5.27
CA THR A 539 13.01 35.73 -4.33
C THR A 539 12.75 35.19 -2.92
N PHE A 540 11.53 34.73 -2.63
CA PHE A 540 11.14 34.29 -1.30
C PHE A 540 11.34 32.77 -1.13
N THR A 541 11.65 32.38 0.11
CA THR A 541 11.89 30.98 0.47
C THR A 541 10.56 30.28 0.75
N ASN A 542 10.29 29.21 0.00
CA ASN A 542 9.11 28.35 0.22
C ASN A 542 9.38 27.36 1.34
N GLN A 543 8.40 27.11 2.19
CA GLN A 543 8.56 26.41 3.47
C GLN A 543 7.85 25.07 3.39
N LEU A 544 8.60 23.97 3.40
CA LEU A 544 8.10 22.63 3.08
C LEU A 544 8.50 21.63 4.16
N ASN A 545 7.57 20.80 4.61
CA ASN A 545 7.88 19.67 5.48
C ASN A 545 8.27 18.48 4.60
N MET A 546 9.55 18.16 4.52
CA MET A 546 10.02 17.02 3.75
C MET A 546 9.49 15.73 4.39
N VAL A 547 9.00 14.81 3.55
CA VAL A 547 8.48 13.51 3.97
C VAL A 547 9.29 12.34 3.41
N SER A 548 9.92 12.52 2.25
CA SER A 548 10.86 11.57 1.67
C SER A 548 11.82 12.26 0.71
N TYR A 549 12.93 11.59 0.42
CA TYR A 549 13.84 12.01 -0.64
C TYR A 549 14.62 10.82 -1.21
N ALA A 550 15.10 10.99 -2.43
CA ALA A 550 16.05 10.12 -3.09
C ALA A 550 17.13 10.97 -3.75
N ALA A 551 18.39 10.57 -3.64
CA ALA A 551 19.45 11.20 -4.42
C ALA A 551 19.16 10.97 -5.92
N ALA A 552 19.31 12.02 -6.72
CA ALA A 552 19.34 11.88 -8.17
C ALA A 552 20.80 11.61 -8.55
N ASP A 553 21.06 10.41 -9.06
CA ASP A 553 22.38 10.02 -9.58
C ASP A 553 22.78 10.84 -10.81
#